data_AF-A0A522LT55-F1
#
_entry.id   AF-A0A522LT55-F1
#
_cell.length_a   1.000
_cell.length_b   1.000
_cell.length_c   1.000
_cell.angle_alpha   90.00
_cell.angle_beta   90.00
_cell.angle_gamma   90.00
#
_symmetry.space_group_name_H-M   'P 1'
#
loop_
_entity.id
_entity.type
_entity.pdbx_description
1 polymer ?
#
loop_
_entity_poly.entity_id
_entity_poly.type
_entity_poly.pdbx_seq_one_letter_code
_entity_poly.pdbx_strand_id
1 'polypeptide(L)'
;AHGRALAVATAIKRVRPQNIVFTYQGDGDLAAIGTNETIHAANRGENLTVIFINNAVYGMTGGQMAPTTLLGQKTSTTLDGRDREKHGYPLKISEMLALLPGVCYIERVSLHNPQEVLKAKAAIRQAFENQINNAGFSLVEILSPCPTCWGLNPRESLDWIRDHMQKEFPLGRIK
;
A
#
# COMPACT_ATOMS: atom_id res chain seq x y z
N ALA A 1 -14.31 7.53 7.41
CA ALA A 1 -13.64 7.11 8.66
C ALA A 1 -12.37 6.34 8.32
N HIS A 2 -11.34 6.44 9.15
CA HIS A 2 -10.04 5.77 8.91
C HIS A 2 -10.17 4.24 8.95
N GLY A 3 -9.51 3.55 8.02
CA GLY A 3 -9.55 2.08 7.86
C GLY A 3 -10.85 1.50 7.31
N ARG A 4 -11.78 2.35 6.85
CA ARG A 4 -13.10 1.90 6.34
C ARG A 4 -13.28 2.10 4.84
N ALA A 5 -12.23 2.50 4.13
CA ALA A 5 -12.32 2.80 2.70
C ALA A 5 -12.86 1.59 1.90
N LEU A 6 -12.36 0.39 2.16
CA LEU A 6 -12.78 -0.82 1.44
C LEU A 6 -14.18 -1.32 1.80
N ALA A 7 -14.62 -1.11 3.05
CA ALA A 7 -16.00 -1.37 3.44
C ALA A 7 -16.99 -0.47 2.68
N VAL A 8 -16.69 0.84 2.62
CA VAL A 8 -17.51 1.81 1.89
C VAL A 8 -17.46 1.56 0.38
N ALA A 9 -16.27 1.30 -0.16
CA ALA A 9 -16.09 1.01 -1.58
C ALA A 9 -16.85 -0.25 -2.01
N THR A 10 -16.85 -1.30 -1.19
CA THR A 10 -17.66 -2.51 -1.40
C THR A 10 -19.15 -2.16 -1.56
N ALA A 11 -19.69 -1.36 -0.63
CA ALA A 11 -21.10 -0.98 -0.69
C ALA A 11 -21.42 -0.15 -1.95
N ILE A 12 -20.58 0.84 -2.26
CA ILE A 12 -20.76 1.67 -3.46
C ILE A 12 -20.70 0.83 -4.73
N LYS A 13 -19.72 -0.08 -4.86
CA LYS A 13 -19.57 -0.92 -6.04
C LYS A 13 -20.75 -1.86 -6.22
N ARG A 14 -21.29 -2.42 -5.14
CA ARG A 14 -22.47 -3.30 -5.20
C ARG A 14 -23.76 -2.55 -5.54
N VAL A 15 -23.95 -1.34 -5.00
CA VAL A 15 -25.15 -0.51 -5.29
C VAL A 15 -25.06 0.18 -6.65
N ARG A 16 -23.85 0.46 -7.13
CA ARG A 16 -23.57 1.11 -8.42
C ARG A 16 -22.52 0.32 -9.22
N PRO A 17 -22.85 -0.87 -9.73
CA PRO A 17 -21.89 -1.79 -10.37
C PRO A 17 -21.18 -1.20 -11.59
N GLN A 18 -21.84 -0.28 -12.29
CA GLN A 18 -21.30 0.36 -13.49
C GLN A 18 -20.24 1.44 -13.19
N ASN A 19 -20.17 1.91 -11.95
CA ASN A 19 -19.22 2.97 -11.59
C ASN A 19 -17.82 2.40 -11.38
N ILE A 20 -16.83 3.20 -11.76
CA ILE A 20 -15.45 2.98 -11.34
C ILE A 20 -15.31 3.44 -9.89
N VAL A 21 -14.93 2.52 -9.02
CA VAL A 21 -14.75 2.75 -7.59
C VAL A 21 -13.32 2.39 -7.22
N PHE A 22 -12.62 3.32 -6.58
CA PHE A 22 -11.27 3.09 -6.10
C PHE A 22 -11.08 3.63 -4.69
N THR A 23 -10.08 3.09 -3.99
CA THR A 23 -9.64 3.59 -2.69
C THR A 23 -8.23 4.12 -2.77
N TYR A 24 -7.91 5.09 -1.92
CA TYR A 24 -6.57 5.63 -1.72
C TYR A 24 -6.26 5.54 -0.23
N GLN A 25 -5.32 4.68 0.13
CA GLN A 25 -5.08 4.30 1.52
C GLN A 25 -3.58 4.31 1.81
N GLY A 26 -3.20 4.82 2.98
CA GLY A 26 -1.83 4.72 3.48
C GLY A 26 -1.61 3.46 4.33
N ASP A 27 -0.39 3.27 4.82
CA ASP A 27 0.01 2.12 5.64
C ASP A 27 -0.91 1.85 6.83
N GLY A 28 -1.16 2.88 7.65
CA GLY A 28 -2.03 2.76 8.82
C GLY A 28 -3.49 2.51 8.46
N ASP A 29 -3.96 3.06 7.34
CA ASP A 29 -5.33 2.86 6.90
C ASP A 29 -5.53 1.41 6.44
N LEU A 30 -4.68 0.92 5.55
CA LEU A 30 -4.86 -0.36 4.88
C LEU A 30 -4.33 -1.54 5.68
N ALA A 31 -3.10 -1.42 6.19
CA ALA A 31 -2.35 -2.53 6.79
C ALA A 31 -2.39 -2.54 8.33
N ALA A 32 -2.98 -1.52 8.96
CA ALA A 32 -3.24 -1.50 10.41
C ALA A 32 -4.75 -1.58 10.69
N ILE A 33 -5.41 -0.44 10.89
CA ILE A 33 -6.79 -0.38 11.40
C ILE A 33 -7.83 -0.90 10.40
N GLY A 34 -7.53 -0.82 9.09
CA GLY A 34 -8.37 -1.35 8.02
C GLY A 34 -8.00 -2.73 7.50
N THR A 35 -7.08 -3.45 8.17
CA THR A 35 -6.61 -4.77 7.71
C THR A 35 -7.77 -5.74 7.47
N ASN A 36 -8.72 -5.80 8.40
CA ASN A 36 -9.84 -6.72 8.31
C ASN A 36 -10.73 -6.43 7.09
N GLU A 37 -11.03 -5.14 6.84
CA GLU A 37 -11.81 -4.74 5.67
C GLU A 37 -11.08 -5.04 4.38
N THR A 38 -9.75 -4.84 4.38
CA THR A 38 -8.89 -5.09 3.22
C THR A 38 -8.88 -6.56 2.85
N ILE A 39 -8.57 -7.43 3.82
CA ILE A 39 -8.53 -8.88 3.60
C ILE A 39 -9.89 -9.39 3.14
N HIS A 40 -10.98 -8.95 3.77
CA HIS A 40 -12.30 -9.45 3.42
C HIS A 40 -12.83 -8.91 2.08
N ALA A 41 -12.53 -7.67 1.70
CA ALA A 41 -12.87 -7.15 0.37
C ALA A 41 -12.09 -7.90 -0.73
N ALA A 42 -10.79 -8.13 -0.50
CA ALA A 42 -9.93 -8.91 -1.40
C ALA A 42 -10.40 -10.37 -1.52
N ASN A 43 -10.72 -11.01 -0.39
CA ASN A 43 -11.17 -12.40 -0.35
C ASN A 43 -12.51 -12.61 -1.07
N ARG A 44 -13.43 -11.63 -0.98
CA ARG A 44 -14.69 -11.66 -1.75
C ARG A 44 -14.48 -11.38 -3.24
N GLY A 45 -13.30 -10.93 -3.65
CA GLY A 45 -13.03 -10.51 -5.01
C GLY A 45 -13.86 -9.30 -5.44
N GLU A 46 -14.11 -8.36 -4.52
CA GLU A 46 -14.84 -7.14 -4.85
C GLU A 46 -14.14 -6.45 -6.03
N ASN A 47 -14.90 -6.13 -7.07
CA ASN A 47 -14.37 -5.53 -8.29
C ASN A 47 -13.95 -4.07 -8.05
N LEU A 48 -12.79 -3.88 -7.43
CA LEU A 48 -12.29 -2.61 -6.91
C LEU A 48 -10.83 -2.40 -7.33
N THR A 49 -10.46 -1.13 -7.48
CA THR A 49 -9.07 -0.69 -7.63
C THR A 49 -8.58 -0.09 -6.32
N VAL A 50 -7.51 -0.62 -5.74
CA VAL A 50 -6.94 -0.14 -4.47
C VAL A 50 -5.59 0.49 -4.72
N ILE A 51 -5.45 1.76 -4.36
CA ILE A 51 -4.17 2.46 -4.37
C ILE A 51 -3.64 2.48 -2.94
N PHE A 52 -2.59 1.70 -2.71
CA PHE A 52 -1.92 1.59 -1.43
C PHE A 52 -0.62 2.40 -1.44
N ILE A 53 -0.58 3.49 -0.69
CA ILE A 53 0.62 4.33 -0.53
C ILE A 53 1.40 3.83 0.67
N ASN A 54 2.55 3.21 0.40
CA ASN A 54 3.46 2.72 1.42
C ASN A 54 4.62 3.71 1.61
N ASN A 55 4.56 4.48 2.68
CA ASN A 55 5.67 5.34 3.14
C ASN A 55 6.25 4.85 4.48
N ALA A 56 5.88 3.64 4.90
CA ALA A 56 6.42 2.95 6.07
C ALA A 56 6.23 3.69 7.40
N VAL A 57 5.32 4.67 7.51
CA VAL A 57 5.01 5.41 8.75
C VAL A 57 3.56 5.91 8.76
N TYR A 58 3.06 6.34 9.92
CA TYR A 58 1.83 7.14 9.96
C TYR A 58 2.13 8.61 9.69
N GLY A 59 2.24 8.96 8.40
CA GLY A 59 2.72 10.29 7.97
C GLY A 59 1.91 11.47 8.53
N MET A 60 0.57 11.39 8.48
CA MET A 60 -0.31 12.49 8.88
C MET A 60 -0.35 12.75 10.39
N THR A 61 0.06 11.78 11.22
CA THR A 61 -0.01 11.89 12.69
C THR A 61 1.34 12.16 13.33
N GLY A 62 2.38 12.43 12.55
CA GLY A 62 3.72 12.73 13.06
C GLY A 62 4.70 11.57 12.96
N GLY A 63 4.49 10.64 12.02
CA GLY A 63 5.46 9.63 11.63
C GLY A 63 5.65 8.53 12.68
N GLN A 64 4.57 8.04 13.29
CA GLN A 64 4.62 6.87 14.17
C GLN A 64 4.93 5.60 13.37
N MET A 65 5.36 4.56 14.08
CA MET A 65 5.53 3.22 13.54
C MET A 65 4.24 2.71 12.89
N ALA A 66 4.34 2.33 11.62
CA ALA A 66 3.33 1.64 10.85
C ALA A 66 3.64 0.13 10.75
N PRO A 67 2.69 -0.71 10.34
CA PRO A 67 2.92 -2.13 10.12
C PRO A 67 4.03 -2.40 9.11
N THR A 68 4.23 -1.52 8.14
CA THR A 68 5.24 -1.59 7.07
C THR A 68 6.56 -0.92 7.41
N THR A 69 6.70 -0.29 8.59
CA THR A 69 7.97 0.29 9.06
C THR A 69 9.07 -0.78 9.03
N LEU A 70 10.22 -0.44 8.42
CA LEU A 70 11.36 -1.33 8.25
C LEU A 70 12.06 -1.64 9.58
N LEU A 71 12.72 -2.79 9.68
CA LEU A 71 13.61 -3.07 10.81
C LEU A 71 14.70 -2.00 10.94
N GLY A 72 14.95 -1.53 12.17
CA GLY A 72 15.90 -0.46 12.46
C GLY A 72 15.45 0.95 12.05
N GLN A 73 14.32 1.10 11.34
CA GLN A 73 13.79 2.42 10.99
C GLN A 73 13.28 3.13 12.25
N LYS A 74 13.83 4.31 12.52
CA LYS A 74 13.42 5.18 13.62
C LYS A 74 12.12 5.90 13.27
N THR A 75 11.23 6.00 14.25
CA THR A 75 9.93 6.69 14.13
C THR A 75 9.66 7.46 15.42
N SER A 76 8.62 8.30 15.45
CA SER A 76 8.28 9.06 16.66
C SER A 76 7.87 8.19 17.85
N THR A 77 7.47 6.93 17.62
CA THR A 77 7.12 5.95 18.67
C THR A 77 8.15 4.83 18.82
N THR A 78 9.17 4.78 17.96
CA THR A 78 10.29 3.83 18.04
C THR A 78 11.61 4.57 17.82
N LEU A 79 12.07 5.30 18.83
CA LEU A 79 13.25 6.17 18.75
C LEU A 79 14.56 5.39 18.50
N ASP A 80 14.65 4.16 19.01
CA ASP A 80 15.79 3.25 18.80
C ASP A 80 15.66 2.44 17.50
N GLY A 81 14.58 2.65 16.75
CA GLY A 81 14.24 1.89 15.56
C GLY A 81 13.29 0.74 15.83
N ARG A 82 12.66 0.22 14.77
CA ARG A 82 11.84 -1.00 14.87
C ARG A 82 12.72 -2.21 15.21
N ASP A 83 12.61 -2.65 16.44
CA ASP A 83 13.17 -3.92 16.92
C ASP A 83 12.28 -5.12 16.58
N ARG A 84 12.87 -6.22 16.10
CA ARG A 84 12.14 -7.42 15.66
C ARG A 84 11.49 -8.20 16.81
N GLU A 85 12.15 -8.27 17.98
CA GLU A 85 11.67 -9.05 19.12
C GLU A 85 10.53 -8.31 19.84
N LYS A 86 10.61 -6.98 19.88
CA LYS A 86 9.60 -6.13 20.53
C LYS A 86 8.42 -5.78 19.62
N HIS A 87 8.67 -5.50 18.34
CA HIS A 87 7.68 -4.92 17.43
C HIS A 87 7.37 -5.81 16.22
N GLY A 88 8.02 -6.97 16.09
CA GLY A 88 7.85 -7.88 14.96
C GLY A 88 8.43 -7.36 13.64
N TYR A 89 8.12 -8.05 12.55
CA TYR A 89 8.64 -7.77 11.21
C TYR A 89 7.70 -6.87 10.38
N PRO A 90 8.23 -6.14 9.38
CA PRO A 90 7.43 -5.38 8.43
C PRO A 90 6.36 -6.25 7.76
N LEU A 91 5.11 -5.80 7.75
CA LEU A 91 3.98 -6.58 7.24
C LEU A 91 3.92 -6.53 5.71
N LYS A 92 4.01 -7.70 5.07
CA LYS A 92 3.98 -7.88 3.60
C LYS A 92 2.55 -8.09 3.11
N ILE A 93 1.71 -7.06 3.27
CA ILE A 93 0.26 -7.17 3.02
C ILE A 93 -0.05 -7.55 1.56
N SER A 94 0.69 -7.03 0.58
CA SER A 94 0.50 -7.32 -0.83
C SER A 94 0.74 -8.79 -1.16
N GLU A 95 1.80 -9.38 -0.62
CA GLU A 95 2.11 -10.81 -0.73
C GLU A 95 1.05 -11.68 -0.04
N MET A 96 0.60 -11.27 1.15
CA MET A 96 -0.47 -11.97 1.87
C MET A 96 -1.77 -11.98 1.06
N LEU A 97 -2.15 -10.85 0.46
CA LEU A 97 -3.35 -10.73 -0.36
C LEU A 97 -3.23 -11.50 -1.69
N ALA A 98 -2.04 -11.63 -2.25
CA ALA A 98 -1.82 -12.38 -3.50
C ALA A 98 -2.24 -13.86 -3.37
N LEU A 99 -2.16 -14.43 -2.16
CA LEU A 99 -2.61 -15.79 -1.87
C LEU A 99 -4.13 -15.97 -2.00
N LEU A 100 -4.91 -14.88 -1.96
CA LEU A 100 -6.38 -14.95 -1.99
C LEU A 100 -6.89 -15.15 -3.43
N PRO A 101 -7.74 -16.16 -3.70
CA PRO A 101 -8.26 -16.42 -5.05
C PRO A 101 -9.07 -15.26 -5.65
N GLY A 102 -9.73 -14.45 -4.83
CA GLY A 102 -10.52 -13.30 -5.28
C GLY A 102 -9.69 -12.10 -5.79
N VAL A 103 -8.37 -12.11 -5.56
CA VAL A 103 -7.45 -11.08 -6.04
C VAL A 103 -6.98 -11.45 -7.44
N CYS A 104 -7.19 -10.55 -8.40
CA CYS A 104 -6.80 -10.77 -9.79
C CYS A 104 -5.46 -10.10 -10.16
N TYR A 105 -5.07 -9.05 -9.44
CA TYR A 105 -3.89 -8.27 -9.78
C TYR A 105 -3.28 -7.57 -8.57
N ILE A 106 -1.99 -7.75 -8.38
CA ILE A 106 -1.20 -6.99 -7.41
C ILE A 106 0.13 -6.61 -8.04
N GLU A 107 0.43 -5.31 -8.06
CA GLU A 107 1.71 -4.80 -8.54
C GLU A 107 2.28 -3.78 -7.56
N ARG A 108 3.56 -3.95 -7.23
CA ARG A 108 4.32 -3.00 -6.41
C ARG A 108 5.21 -2.14 -7.29
N VAL A 109 5.07 -0.83 -7.13
CA VAL A 109 5.80 0.20 -7.89
C VAL A 109 6.42 1.21 -6.93
N SER A 110 7.24 2.12 -7.45
CA SER A 110 7.91 3.15 -6.66
C SER A 110 7.76 4.53 -7.31
N LEU A 111 7.95 5.58 -6.54
CA LEU A 111 8.01 6.96 -7.03
C LEU A 111 9.42 7.57 -6.93
N HIS A 112 10.46 6.75 -6.70
CA HIS A 112 11.80 7.26 -6.41
C HIS A 112 12.53 7.87 -7.62
N ASN A 113 12.09 7.62 -8.86
CA ASN A 113 12.64 8.21 -10.07
C ASN A 113 11.59 8.30 -11.20
N PRO A 114 11.85 9.08 -12.28
CA PRO A 114 10.89 9.26 -13.37
C PRO A 114 10.47 7.97 -14.08
N GLN A 115 11.39 7.01 -14.26
CA GLN A 115 11.10 5.74 -14.90
C GLN A 115 10.10 4.92 -14.07
N GLU A 116 10.26 4.89 -12.75
CA GLU A 116 9.33 4.21 -11.85
C GLU A 116 7.98 4.94 -11.75
N VAL A 117 7.95 6.27 -11.87
CA VAL A 117 6.68 7.03 -11.97
C VAL A 117 5.89 6.62 -13.21
N LEU A 118 6.57 6.38 -14.35
CA LEU A 118 5.92 5.88 -15.56
C LEU A 118 5.37 4.45 -15.36
N LYS A 119 6.10 3.58 -14.68
CA LYS A 119 5.62 2.23 -14.31
C LYS A 119 4.44 2.31 -13.35
N ALA A 120 4.46 3.21 -12.36
CA ALA A 120 3.35 3.43 -11.46
C ALA A 120 2.08 3.87 -12.21
N LYS A 121 2.21 4.78 -13.17
CA LYS A 121 1.10 5.17 -14.06
C LYS A 121 0.55 3.96 -14.83
N ALA A 122 1.42 3.10 -15.37
CA ALA A 122 1.00 1.90 -16.09
C ALA A 122 0.29 0.89 -15.18
N ALA A 123 0.82 0.65 -13.98
CA ALA A 123 0.23 -0.27 -13.01
C ALA A 123 -1.15 0.20 -12.53
N ILE A 124 -1.31 1.50 -12.26
CA ILE A 124 -2.59 2.11 -11.91
C ILE A 124 -3.58 1.93 -13.06
N ARG A 125 -3.15 2.21 -14.30
CA ARG A 125 -3.99 2.02 -15.49
C ARG A 125 -4.47 0.58 -15.61
N GLN A 126 -3.58 -0.40 -15.46
CA GLN A 126 -3.92 -1.82 -15.52
C GLN A 126 -4.96 -2.19 -14.46
N ALA A 127 -4.82 -1.69 -13.22
CA ALA A 127 -5.79 -1.95 -12.15
C ALA A 127 -7.18 -1.39 -12.44
N PHE A 128 -7.28 -0.25 -13.12
CA PHE A 128 -8.56 0.30 -13.59
C PHE A 128 -9.12 -0.49 -14.78
N GLU A 129 -8.28 -0.92 -15.74
CA GLU A 129 -8.69 -1.77 -16.86
C GLU A 129 -9.24 -3.11 -16.35
N ASN A 130 -8.62 -3.72 -15.35
CA ASN A 130 -9.14 -4.92 -14.68
C ASN A 130 -10.54 -4.68 -14.09
N GLN A 131 -10.75 -3.52 -13.47
CA GLN A 131 -12.05 -3.18 -12.91
C GLN A 131 -13.12 -3.01 -14.00
N ILE A 132 -12.79 -2.31 -15.09
CA ILE A 132 -13.67 -2.13 -16.26
C ILE A 132 -14.07 -3.49 -16.85
N ASN A 133 -13.14 -4.44 -16.89
CA ASN A 133 -13.35 -5.78 -17.42
C ASN A 133 -13.97 -6.76 -16.41
N ASN A 134 -14.34 -6.31 -15.21
CA ASN A 134 -14.86 -7.14 -14.11
C ASN A 134 -13.94 -8.32 -13.74
N ALA A 135 -12.61 -8.12 -13.82
CA ALA A 135 -11.64 -9.16 -13.51
C ALA A 135 -11.51 -9.46 -12.01
N GLY A 136 -11.94 -8.53 -11.14
CA GLY A 136 -11.93 -8.71 -9.68
C GLY A 136 -11.07 -7.68 -8.95
N PHE A 137 -10.61 -8.05 -7.74
CA PHE A 137 -9.90 -7.13 -6.85
C PHE A 137 -8.47 -6.86 -7.35
N SER A 138 -8.14 -5.59 -7.52
CA SER A 138 -6.82 -5.11 -7.95
C SER A 138 -6.19 -4.19 -6.90
N LEU A 139 -4.92 -4.40 -6.57
CA LEU A 139 -4.15 -3.53 -5.67
C LEU A 139 -2.84 -3.06 -6.33
N VAL A 140 -2.55 -1.76 -6.19
CA VAL A 140 -1.27 -1.17 -6.58
C VAL A 140 -0.61 -0.61 -5.33
N GLU A 141 0.47 -1.24 -4.89
CA GLU A 141 1.30 -0.73 -3.80
C GLU A 141 2.35 0.21 -4.36
N ILE A 142 2.42 1.42 -3.79
CA ILE A 142 3.30 2.49 -4.25
C ILE A 142 4.25 2.85 -3.12
N LEU A 143 5.53 2.50 -3.27
CA LEU A 143 6.58 2.96 -2.36
C LEU A 143 6.78 4.47 -2.57
N SER A 144 6.37 5.26 -1.59
CA SER A 144 6.27 6.72 -1.69
C SER A 144 7.18 7.44 -0.70
N PRO A 145 7.86 8.53 -1.10
CA PRO A 145 8.74 9.28 -0.21
C PRO A 145 7.95 10.01 0.89
N CYS A 146 8.52 10.06 2.10
CA CYS A 146 8.02 10.89 3.20
C CYS A 146 9.17 11.62 3.91
N PRO A 147 9.79 12.62 3.25
CA PRO A 147 10.99 13.30 3.75
C PRO A 147 10.80 13.87 5.16
N THR A 148 9.64 14.48 5.44
CA THR A 148 9.32 15.08 6.73
C THR A 148 9.39 14.07 7.89
N CYS A 149 8.76 12.91 7.75
CA CYS A 149 8.70 11.93 8.83
C CYS A 149 10.00 11.11 8.95
N TRP A 150 10.74 10.96 7.85
CA TRP A 150 12.02 10.27 7.86
C TRP A 150 13.18 11.17 8.29
N GLY A 151 12.96 12.48 8.43
CA GLY A 151 14.00 13.44 8.77
C GLY A 151 15.05 13.59 7.65
N LEU A 152 14.64 13.37 6.40
CA LEU A 152 15.50 13.40 5.22
C LEU A 152 15.11 14.57 4.32
N ASN A 153 16.04 15.08 3.51
CA ASN A 153 15.66 16.00 2.46
C ASN A 153 14.93 15.25 1.30
N PRO A 154 14.20 15.96 0.41
CA PRO A 154 13.44 15.31 -0.65
C PRO A 154 14.26 14.37 -1.53
N ARG A 155 15.51 14.72 -1.88
CA ARG A 155 16.36 13.87 -2.73
C ARG A 155 16.81 12.61 -2.01
N GLU A 156 17.30 12.77 -0.77
CA GLU A 156 17.68 11.65 0.08
C GLU A 156 16.52 10.69 0.33
N SER A 157 15.29 11.20 0.43
CA SER A 157 14.11 10.35 0.59
C SER A 157 13.86 9.44 -0.62
N LEU A 158 14.19 9.89 -1.82
CA LEU A 158 14.10 9.05 -3.03
C LEU A 158 15.19 7.97 -3.02
N ASP A 159 16.43 8.36 -2.69
CA ASP A 159 17.53 7.41 -2.53
C ASP A 159 17.23 6.37 -1.43
N TRP A 160 16.58 6.79 -0.34
CA TRP A 160 16.20 5.91 0.75
C TRP A 160 15.23 4.81 0.32
N ILE A 161 14.24 5.13 -0.54
CA ILE A 161 13.34 4.11 -1.12
C ILE A 161 14.15 3.08 -1.90
N ARG A 162 15.06 3.54 -2.78
CA ARG A 162 15.91 2.66 -3.59
C ARG A 162 16.79 1.76 -2.72
N ASP A 163 17.43 2.34 -1.72
CA ASP A 163 18.49 1.68 -0.98
C ASP A 163 17.98 0.85 0.20
N HIS A 164 16.75 1.12 0.69
CA HIS A 164 16.18 0.47 1.87
C HIS A 164 14.83 -0.15 1.59
N MET A 165 13.80 0.64 1.21
CA MET A 165 12.44 0.11 1.07
C MET A 165 12.34 -0.99 0.01
N GLN A 166 13.01 -0.86 -1.13
CA GLN A 166 12.97 -1.88 -2.19
C GLN A 166 13.58 -3.22 -1.78
N LYS A 167 14.49 -3.23 -0.79
CA LYS A 167 15.06 -4.48 -0.26
C LYS A 167 14.02 -5.25 0.55
N GLU A 168 13.21 -4.54 1.33
CA GLU A 168 12.14 -5.14 2.13
C GLU A 168 10.90 -5.46 1.29
N PHE A 169 10.58 -4.55 0.36
CA PHE A 169 9.41 -4.56 -0.53
C PHE A 169 9.86 -4.53 -2.00
N PRO A 170 10.28 -5.67 -2.58
CA PRO A 170 10.75 -5.73 -3.96
C PRO A 170 9.69 -5.29 -4.96
N LEU A 171 10.09 -4.47 -5.94
CA LEU A 171 9.22 -3.96 -6.99
C LEU A 171 8.85 -5.07 -7.99
N GLY A 172 7.69 -4.92 -8.63
CA GLY A 172 7.23 -5.80 -9.69
C GLY A 172 5.82 -6.33 -9.48
N ARG A 173 5.37 -7.15 -10.43
CA ARG A 173 4.08 -7.84 -10.37
C ARG A 173 4.16 -9.01 -9.41
N ILE A 174 3.30 -8.99 -8.40
CA ILE A 174 3.17 -10.03 -7.38
C ILE A 174 2.09 -11.04 -7.80
N LYS A 175 1.03 -10.56 -8.46
CA LYS A 175 -0.05 -11.37 -9.03
C LYS A 175 -0.58 -10.75 -10.33
#